data_AF-A0A8H7KW94-F1
#
_entry.id   AF-A0A8H7KW94-F1
#
_cell.length_a   1.000
_cell.length_b   1.000
_cell.length_c   1.000
_cell.angle_alpha   90.00
_cell.angle_beta   90.00
_cell.angle_gamma   90.00
#
_symmetry.space_group_name_H-M   'P 1'
#
loop_
_entity.id
_entity.type
_entity.pdbx_description
1 polymer ?
#
loop_
_entity_poly.entity_id
_entity_poly.type
_entity_poly.pdbx_seq_one_letter_code
_entity_poly.pdbx_strand_id
1 'polypeptide(L)'
;MSTTTLTLQSDCPWKTCIMDAEGYIVYDIRTVFHGDTNYTTICGENEDILATLRWRDLFADEIMLPGRGDTSFSSVRKWLKKSVVPLN
;
A
#
# COMPACT_ATOMS: atom_id res chain seq x y z
N MET A 1 3.07 -26.00 4.98
CA MET A 1 2.96 -24.54 4.71
C MET A 1 4.16 -24.16 3.87
N SER A 2 3.94 -23.63 2.66
CA SER A 2 5.03 -23.11 1.83
C SER A 2 5.33 -21.68 2.25
N THR A 3 6.59 -21.39 2.55
CA THR A 3 7.04 -20.02 2.83
C THR A 3 7.23 -19.32 1.49
N THR A 4 6.47 -18.28 1.21
CA THR A 4 6.68 -17.42 0.04
C THR A 4 7.68 -16.34 0.41
N THR A 5 8.85 -16.34 -0.24
CA THR A 5 9.86 -15.30 -0.06
C THR A 5 9.51 -14.11 -0.96
N LEU A 6 9.36 -12.94 -0.35
CA LEU A 6 9.13 -11.69 -1.06
C LEU A 6 10.33 -10.76 -0.85
N THR A 7 10.81 -10.14 -1.91
CA THR A 7 11.97 -9.24 -1.87
C THR A 7 11.53 -7.81 -2.11
N LEU A 8 11.90 -6.90 -1.21
CA LEU A 8 11.67 -5.48 -1.38
C LEU A 8 12.81 -4.89 -2.22
N GLN A 9 12.50 -4.33 -3.39
CA GLN A 9 13.49 -3.62 -4.19
C GLN A 9 13.54 -2.15 -3.71
N SER A 10 14.70 -1.67 -3.24
CA SER A 10 14.83 -0.26 -2.87
C SER A 10 16.16 0.34 -3.29
N ASP A 11 16.06 1.57 -3.82
CA ASP A 11 16.75 2.73 -3.23
C ASP A 11 15.85 3.99 -3.21
N CYS A 12 14.53 3.84 -3.35
CA CYS A 12 13.62 4.98 -3.51
C CYS A 12 12.26 4.75 -2.82
N PRO A 13 11.97 5.43 -1.69
CA PRO A 13 10.76 5.20 -0.92
C PRO A 13 9.47 5.61 -1.64
N TRP A 14 9.56 6.47 -2.67
CA TRP A 14 8.40 6.92 -3.44
C TRP A 14 8.06 6.03 -4.64
N LYS A 15 8.91 5.06 -4.99
CA LYS A 15 8.67 4.10 -6.08
C LYS A 15 9.41 2.80 -5.77
N THR A 16 8.70 1.81 -5.25
CA THR A 16 9.26 0.53 -4.83
C THR A 16 8.37 -0.62 -5.29
N CYS A 17 8.95 -1.78 -5.49
CA CYS A 17 8.27 -2.98 -5.93
C CYS A 17 8.59 -4.13 -4.98
N ILE A 18 7.58 -4.96 -4.70
CA ILE A 18 7.72 -6.22 -3.99
C ILE A 18 7.72 -7.31 -5.06
N MET A 19 8.80 -8.08 -5.12
CA MET A 19 8.97 -9.15 -6.10
C MET A 19 8.93 -10.53 -5.42
N ASP A 20 8.56 -11.56 -6.19
CA ASP A 20 8.68 -12.95 -5.77
C ASP A 20 10.14 -13.46 -5.86
N ALA A 21 10.33 -14.77 -5.68
CA ALA A 21 11.66 -15.38 -5.72
C ALA A 21 12.23 -15.48 -7.15
N GLU A 22 11.34 -15.47 -8.14
CA GLU A 22 11.63 -15.53 -9.57
C GLU A 22 11.92 -14.14 -10.16
N GLY A 23 11.64 -13.07 -9.40
CA GLY A 23 11.86 -11.69 -9.79
C GLY A 23 10.68 -11.02 -10.48
N TYR A 24 9.50 -11.62 -10.47
CA TYR A 24 8.27 -10.99 -10.96
C TYR A 24 7.72 -10.01 -9.93
N ILE A 25 7.18 -8.89 -10.41
CA ILE A 25 6.57 -7.88 -9.56
C ILE A 25 5.20 -8.38 -9.10
N VAL A 26 5.06 -8.62 -7.80
CA VAL A 26 3.81 -9.01 -7.16
C VAL A 26 3.03 -7.78 -6.71
N TYR A 27 3.74 -6.77 -6.21
CA TYR A 27 3.15 -5.49 -5.84
C TYR A 27 4.00 -4.32 -6.32
N ASP A 28 3.35 -3.31 -6.87
CA ASP A 28 3.98 -2.05 -7.25
C ASP A 28 3.46 -0.92 -6.36
N ILE A 29 4.37 -0.16 -5.75
CA ILE A 29 4.07 0.89 -4.79
C ILE A 29 4.57 2.21 -5.37
N ARG A 30 3.63 3.11 -5.66
CA ARG A 30 3.89 4.39 -6.31
C ARG A 30 3.37 5.53 -5.46
N THR A 31 4.21 6.53 -5.21
CA THR A 31 3.80 7.77 -4.55
C THR A 31 3.72 8.90 -5.56
N VAL A 32 2.56 9.56 -5.62
CA VAL A 32 2.30 10.73 -6.47
C VAL A 32 2.13 11.95 -5.56
N PHE A 33 2.86 13.01 -5.88
CA PHE A 33 2.81 14.29 -5.18
C PHE A 33 1.80 15.20 -5.88
N HIS A 34 0.81 15.72 -5.15
CA HIS A 34 -0.23 16.59 -5.71
C HIS A 34 -0.50 17.80 -4.81
N GLY A 35 0.24 18.89 -5.05
CA GLY A 35 0.16 20.10 -4.23
C GLY A 35 0.52 19.80 -2.78
N ASP A 36 -0.40 20.09 -1.86
CA ASP A 36 -0.22 19.88 -0.41
C ASP A 36 -0.59 18.46 0.04
N THR A 37 -0.92 17.55 -0.88
CA THR A 37 -1.32 16.18 -0.54
C THR A 37 -0.59 15.16 -1.39
N ASN A 38 -0.04 14.14 -0.74
CA ASN A 38 0.63 13.03 -1.43
C ASN A 38 -0.25 11.78 -1.35
N TYR A 39 -0.13 10.93 -2.36
CA TYR A 39 -0.88 9.68 -2.46
C TYR A 39 0.07 8.53 -2.72
N THR A 40 0.08 7.52 -1.86
CA THR A 40 0.80 6.28 -2.11
C THR A 40 -0.19 5.20 -2.49
N THR A 41 -0.09 4.71 -3.72
CA THR A 41 -0.96 3.66 -4.26
C THR A 41 -0.19 2.35 -4.29
N ILE A 42 -0.85 1.29 -3.83
CA ILE A 42 -0.36 -0.09 -3.90
C ILE A 42 -1.19 -0.80 -4.98
N CYS A 43 -0.52 -1.24 -6.02
CA CYS A 43 -1.10 -2.01 -7.12
C CYS A 43 -0.70 -3.48 -7.00
N GLY A 44 -1.63 -4.37 -7.31
CA GLY A 44 -1.36 -5.80 -7.50
C GLY A 44 -0.74 -6.09 -8.86
N GLU A 45 -0.46 -7.38 -9.09
CA GLU A 45 0.11 -7.91 -10.33
C GLU A 45 -0.74 -7.57 -11.58
N ASN A 46 -2.06 -7.43 -11.43
CA ASN A 46 -2.97 -7.11 -12.54
C ASN A 46 -3.20 -5.60 -12.72
N GLU A 47 -2.32 -4.76 -12.15
CA GLU A 47 -2.47 -3.31 -12.07
C GLU A 47 -3.72 -2.82 -11.32
N ASP A 48 -4.40 -3.73 -10.61
CA ASP A 48 -5.54 -3.38 -9.78
C ASP A 48 -5.07 -2.65 -8.51
N ILE A 49 -5.75 -1.55 -8.19
CA ILE A 49 -5.43 -0.78 -6.98
C ILE A 49 -5.96 -1.57 -5.77
N LEU A 50 -5.05 -2.00 -4.91
CA LEU A 50 -5.38 -2.71 -3.67
C LEU A 50 -5.64 -1.73 -2.53
N ALA A 51 -4.86 -0.65 -2.49
CA ALA A 51 -4.98 0.39 -1.47
C ALA A 51 -4.40 1.72 -1.95
N THR A 52 -4.92 2.81 -1.40
CA THR A 52 -4.33 4.15 -1.55
C THR A 52 -4.22 4.81 -0.18
N LEU A 53 -3.01 5.22 0.21
CA LEU A 53 -2.77 6.06 1.38
C LEU A 53 -2.71 7.53 0.96
N ARG A 54 -3.36 8.38 1.74
CA ARG A 54 -3.34 9.84 1.59
C ARG A 54 -2.55 10.47 2.73
N TRP A 55 -1.58 11.29 2.35
CA TRP A 55 -0.67 12.01 3.23
C TRP A 55 -1.02 13.50 3.19
N ARG A 56 -1.62 14.03 4.26
CA ARG A 56 -1.96 15.45 4.40
C ARG A 56 -0.82 16.27 5.02
N ASP A 57 0.13 15.60 5.68
CA ASP A 57 1.28 16.17 6.38
C ASP A 57 2.39 15.08 6.43
N LEU A 58 3.38 15.19 7.33
CA LEU A 58 4.44 14.20 7.59
C LEU A 58 3.95 12.75 7.75
N PHE A 59 2.68 12.53 8.12
CA PHE A 59 2.10 11.21 8.35
C PHE A 59 0.88 10.94 7.45
N ALA A 60 0.75 9.68 7.03
CA ALA A 60 -0.45 9.19 6.36
C ALA A 60 -1.63 9.25 7.33
N ASP A 61 -2.69 9.94 6.93
CA ASP A 61 -3.85 10.15 7.78
C ASP A 61 -5.04 9.29 7.34
N GLU A 62 -5.11 8.99 6.04
CA GLU A 62 -6.24 8.26 5.48
C GLU A 62 -5.83 7.17 4.50
N ILE A 63 -6.68 6.14 4.40
CA ILE A 63 -6.52 4.97 3.54
C ILE A 63 -7.84 4.67 2.82
N MET A 64 -7.75 4.34 1.54
CA MET A 64 -8.86 3.88 0.71
C MET A 64 -8.60 2.42 0.31
N LEU A 65 -9.64 1.57 0.39
CA LEU A 65 -9.60 0.15 0.03
C LEU A 65 -10.76 -0.19 -0.92
N PRO A 66 -10.53 -0.18 -2.25
CA PRO A 66 -11.60 -0.28 -3.24
C PRO A 66 -12.40 -1.60 -3.20
N GLY A 67 -11.87 -2.68 -2.62
CA GLY A 67 -12.53 -3.99 -2.54
C GLY A 67 -13.63 -4.15 -1.47
N ARG A 68 -13.90 -3.14 -0.62
CA ARG A 68 -14.94 -3.23 0.44
C ARG A 68 -16.28 -2.57 0.10
N GLY A 69 -16.49 -2.19 -1.16
CA GLY A 69 -17.69 -1.46 -1.58
C GLY A 69 -17.73 0.01 -1.12
N ASP A 70 -16.65 0.46 -0.49
CA ASP A 70 -16.50 1.81 0.05
C ASP A 70 -15.32 2.47 -0.67
N THR A 71 -15.62 3.37 -1.61
CA THR A 71 -14.62 4.17 -2.35
C THR A 71 -14.18 5.40 -1.55
N SER A 72 -14.55 5.45 -0.27
CA SER A 72 -14.26 6.58 0.62
C SER A 72 -12.95 6.37 1.38
N PHE A 73 -12.23 7.48 1.59
CA PHE A 73 -11.07 7.50 2.46
C PHE A 73 -11.49 7.35 3.92
N SER A 74 -10.84 6.44 4.63
CA SER A 74 -11.02 6.17 6.05
C SER A 74 -9.77 6.56 6.83
N SER A 75 -9.90 7.03 8.07
CA SER A 75 -8.73 7.31 8.91
C SER A 75 -7.87 6.07 9.14
N VAL A 76 -6.56 6.17 8.90
CA VAL A 76 -5.58 5.10 9.15
C VAL A 76 -5.61 4.65 10.60
N ARG A 77 -5.72 5.58 11.56
CA ARG A 77 -5.79 5.26 13.00
C ARG A 77 -7.01 4.40 13.34
N LYS A 78 -8.15 4.66 12.69
CA LYS A 78 -9.38 3.86 12.85
C LYS A 78 -9.24 2.50 12.18
N TRP A 79 -8.56 2.43 11.05
CA TRP A 79 -8.27 1.18 10.33
C TRP A 79 -7.29 0.29 11.11
N LEU A 80 -6.19 0.84 11.64
CA LEU A 80 -5.20 0.08 12.44
C LEU A 80 -5.82 -0.52 13.70
N LYS A 81 -6.73 0.19 14.38
CA LYS A 81 -7.49 -0.38 15.51
C LYS A 81 -8.43 -1.52 15.11
N LYS A 82 -8.82 -1.60 13.84
CA LYS A 82 -9.57 -2.72 13.25
C LYS A 82 -8.67 -3.77 12.59
N SER A 83 -7.36 -3.52 12.52
CA SER A 83 -6.40 -4.43 11.90
C SER A 83 -6.12 -5.58 12.86
N VAL A 84 -6.88 -6.64 12.71
CA VAL A 84 -6.63 -7.94 13.36
C VAL A 84 -5.52 -8.63 12.57
N VAL A 85 -4.30 -8.09 12.63
CA VAL A 85 -3.12 -8.89 12.30
C VAL A 85 -2.66 -9.47 13.64
N PRO A 86 -2.94 -10.75 13.93
CA PRO A 86 -2.32 -11.38 15.08
C PRO A 86 -0.82 -11.43 14.78
N LEU A 87 -0.07 -10.60 15.50
CA LEU A 87 1.36 -10.81 15.65
C LEU A 87 1.49 -12.05 16.54
N ASN A 88 1.65 -13.21 15.90
CA ASN A 88 2.10 -14.43 16.55
C ASN A 88 3.60 -14.35 16.82
#